data_AF-A0A952P4P5-F1
#
_entry.id   AF-A0A952P4P5-F1
#
_cell.length_a   1.000
_cell.length_b   1.000
_cell.length_c   1.000
_cell.angle_alpha   90.00
_cell.angle_beta   90.00
_cell.angle_gamma   90.00
#
_symmetry.space_group_name_H-M   'P 1'
#
loop_
_entity.id
_entity.type
_entity.pdbx_description
1 polymer ?
#
loop_
_entity_poly.entity_id
_entity_poly.type
_entity_poly.pdbx_seq_one_letter_code
_entity_poly.pdbx_strand_id
1 'polypeptide(L)'
;QELSQATTQQASSLEETAAALEELSSMVAKNLDNAKGTAQVSEESKDSAAKGHSTVGQMIVSMGDIRKSNDQISEIVKVIGDIDAKTKVINDIVFQTKLLSFNASVEAARAGEQGRGFAVVAEEVGKLAQMSGNAAKEISGLLSESIHKVESIVHDSKGKVSSGEAWTQECGGILEEIVGNVSRVSTMASEISLASDEQSRGVQEISKAMTELDQVTQKNATTSEKCAVAAEQLSQQSQTLNKTVEQLVHVLSGHKSA
;
A
#
# COMPACT_ATOMS: atom_id res chain seq x y z
N GLN A 1 -24.21 -48.91 42.21
CA GLN A 1 -25.12 -48.01 41.46
C GLN A 1 -24.51 -46.62 41.27
N GLU A 2 -24.05 -45.96 42.32
CA GLU A 2 -23.42 -44.61 42.21
C GLU A 2 -22.23 -44.55 41.23
N LEU A 3 -21.32 -45.54 41.27
CA LEU A 3 -20.17 -45.58 40.34
C LEU A 3 -20.60 -45.67 38.86
N SER A 4 -21.64 -46.46 38.56
CA SER A 4 -22.17 -46.59 37.20
C SER A 4 -22.77 -45.27 36.72
N GLN A 5 -23.54 -44.58 37.56
CA GLN A 5 -24.13 -43.28 37.23
C GLN A 5 -23.05 -42.21 37.01
N ALA A 6 -22.02 -42.17 37.88
CA ALA A 6 -20.88 -41.27 37.71
C ALA A 6 -20.11 -41.55 36.41
N THR A 7 -19.94 -42.82 36.06
CA THR A 7 -19.25 -43.22 34.82
C THR A 7 -20.03 -42.80 33.57
N THR A 8 -21.35 -42.97 33.55
CA THR A 8 -22.20 -42.53 32.43
C THR A 8 -22.15 -41.01 32.25
N GLN A 9 -22.21 -40.26 33.36
CA GLN A 9 -22.10 -38.80 33.32
C GLN A 9 -20.73 -38.36 32.78
N GLN A 10 -19.66 -39.01 33.24
CA GLN A 10 -18.30 -38.73 32.79
C GLN A 10 -18.12 -39.04 31.29
N ALA A 11 -18.71 -40.13 30.79
CA ALA A 11 -18.67 -40.47 29.36
C ALA A 11 -19.35 -39.38 28.50
N SER A 12 -20.52 -38.89 28.92
CA SER A 12 -21.21 -37.80 28.22
C SER A 12 -20.39 -36.50 28.20
N SER A 13 -19.74 -36.15 29.31
CA SER A 13 -18.86 -34.98 29.37
C SER A 13 -17.60 -35.14 28.51
N LEU A 14 -17.07 -36.37 28.38
CA LEU A 14 -15.95 -36.66 27.48
C LEU A 14 -16.33 -36.50 26.01
N GLU A 15 -17.50 -36.98 25.58
CA GLU A 15 -18.00 -36.77 24.21
C GLU A 15 -18.13 -35.28 23.87
N GLU A 16 -18.72 -34.49 24.76
CA GLU A 16 -18.88 -33.05 24.56
C GLU A 16 -17.53 -32.33 24.48
N THR A 17 -16.58 -32.73 25.33
CA THR A 17 -15.21 -32.17 25.32
C THR A 17 -14.45 -32.58 24.05
N ALA A 18 -14.62 -33.80 23.57
CA ALA A 18 -14.01 -34.28 22.33
C ALA A 18 -14.53 -33.50 21.11
N ALA A 19 -15.85 -33.27 21.03
CA ALA A 19 -16.44 -32.45 19.98
C ALA A 19 -15.89 -31.00 19.99
N ALA A 20 -15.76 -30.40 21.18
CA ALA A 20 -15.16 -29.07 21.32
C ALA A 20 -13.69 -29.04 20.90
N LEU A 21 -12.94 -30.12 21.11
CA LEU A 21 -11.54 -30.24 20.65
C LEU A 21 -11.42 -30.37 19.14
N GLU A 22 -12.35 -31.06 18.48
CA GLU A 22 -12.40 -31.11 17.01
C GLU A 22 -12.69 -29.73 16.41
N GLU A 23 -13.63 -28.99 16.99
CA GLU A 23 -13.93 -27.62 16.59
C GLU A 23 -12.73 -26.68 16.81
N LEU A 24 -12.07 -26.78 17.97
CA LEU A 24 -10.84 -26.04 18.26
C LEU A 24 -9.73 -26.37 17.26
N SER A 25 -9.52 -27.65 16.94
CA SER A 25 -8.54 -28.09 15.94
C SER A 25 -8.81 -27.46 14.57
N SER A 26 -10.09 -27.45 14.14
CA SER A 26 -10.53 -26.80 12.90
C SER A 26 -10.26 -25.29 12.90
N MET A 27 -10.56 -24.60 14.02
CA MET A 27 -10.29 -23.17 14.16
C MET A 27 -8.79 -22.85 14.13
N VAL A 28 -7.96 -23.66 14.79
CA VAL A 28 -6.50 -23.50 14.75
C VAL A 28 -5.96 -23.69 13.33
N ALA A 29 -6.43 -24.70 12.60
CA ALA A 29 -6.06 -24.91 11.21
C ALA A 29 -6.45 -23.72 10.31
N LYS A 30 -7.65 -23.16 10.52
CA LYS A 30 -8.11 -21.96 9.81
C LYS A 30 -7.27 -20.72 10.14
N ASN A 31 -6.86 -20.55 11.39
CA ASN A 31 -5.97 -19.45 11.80
C ASN A 31 -4.60 -19.55 11.12
N LEU A 32 -4.05 -20.76 11.00
CA LEU A 32 -2.79 -21.00 10.28
C LEU A 32 -2.90 -20.62 8.80
N ASP A 33 -3.99 -21.02 8.13
CA ASP A 33 -4.22 -20.68 6.72
C ASP A 33 -4.40 -19.16 6.52
N ASN A 34 -5.20 -18.52 7.39
CA ASN A 34 -5.38 -17.07 7.38
C ASN A 34 -4.06 -16.32 7.60
N ALA A 35 -3.20 -16.80 8.52
CA ALA A 35 -1.89 -16.22 8.77
C ALA A 35 -0.99 -16.32 7.54
N LYS A 36 -0.96 -17.48 6.87
CA LYS A 36 -0.22 -17.66 5.61
C LYS A 36 -0.74 -16.76 4.50
N GLY A 37 -2.06 -16.67 4.33
CA GLY A 37 -2.68 -15.76 3.37
C GLY A 37 -2.36 -14.29 3.64
N THR A 38 -2.38 -13.89 4.92
CA THR A 38 -2.01 -12.52 5.34
C THR A 38 -0.55 -12.20 5.02
N ALA A 39 0.37 -13.16 5.26
CA ALA A 39 1.78 -12.99 4.91
C ALA A 39 2.00 -12.83 3.41
N GLN A 40 1.29 -13.62 2.58
CA GLN A 40 1.34 -13.50 1.12
C GLN A 40 0.85 -12.13 0.65
N VAL A 41 -0.34 -11.70 1.09
CA VAL A 41 -0.92 -10.39 0.71
C VAL A 41 -0.02 -9.23 1.17
N SER A 42 0.65 -9.40 2.31
CA SER A 42 1.63 -8.41 2.79
C SER A 42 2.83 -8.31 1.83
N GLU A 43 3.35 -9.43 1.33
CA GLU A 43 4.46 -9.38 0.35
C GLU A 43 4.03 -8.75 -0.98
N GLU A 44 2.85 -9.10 -1.49
CA GLU A 44 2.28 -8.48 -2.70
C GLU A 44 2.06 -6.96 -2.54
N SER A 45 1.63 -6.54 -1.34
CA SER A 45 1.46 -5.12 -0.99
C SER A 45 2.80 -4.39 -0.94
N LYS A 46 3.84 -5.03 -0.39
CA LYS A 46 5.20 -4.49 -0.34
C LYS A 46 5.78 -4.31 -1.74
N ASP A 47 5.60 -5.28 -2.63
CA ASP A 47 6.00 -5.19 -4.04
C ASP A 47 5.28 -4.03 -4.75
N SER A 48 3.98 -3.88 -4.49
CA SER A 48 3.18 -2.79 -5.05
C SER A 48 3.65 -1.43 -4.56
N ALA A 49 3.95 -1.29 -3.25
CA ALA A 49 4.52 -0.08 -2.68
C ALA A 49 5.91 0.23 -3.24
N ALA A 50 6.77 -0.78 -3.44
CA ALA A 50 8.09 -0.61 -4.05
C ALA A 50 8.00 -0.11 -5.50
N LYS A 51 7.07 -0.65 -6.30
CA LYS A 51 6.77 -0.14 -7.65
C LYS A 51 6.28 1.30 -7.60
N GLY A 52 5.41 1.63 -6.65
CA GLY A 52 4.97 3.00 -6.38
C GLY A 52 6.13 3.93 -6.09
N HIS A 53 7.05 3.53 -5.23
CA HIS A 53 8.23 4.30 -4.85
C HIS A 53 9.15 4.55 -6.06
N SER A 54 9.37 3.53 -6.89
CA SER A 54 10.13 3.68 -8.15
C SER A 54 9.46 4.66 -9.11
N THR A 55 8.12 4.65 -9.20
CA THR A 55 7.36 5.54 -10.10
C THR A 55 7.43 6.99 -9.61
N VAL A 56 7.30 7.20 -8.30
CA VAL A 56 7.54 8.50 -7.65
C VAL A 56 8.97 8.98 -7.92
N GLY A 57 9.97 8.11 -7.84
CA GLY A 57 11.35 8.44 -8.21
C GLY A 57 11.50 8.92 -9.65
N GLN A 58 10.84 8.28 -10.61
CA GLN A 58 10.81 8.73 -12.01
C GLN A 58 10.12 10.09 -12.18
N MET A 59 9.09 10.37 -11.38
CA MET A 59 8.41 11.66 -11.38
C MET A 59 9.31 12.78 -10.85
N ILE A 60 10.12 12.53 -9.82
CA ILE A 60 11.15 13.48 -9.34
C ILE A 60 12.14 13.83 -10.46
N VAL A 61 12.64 12.82 -11.16
CA VAL A 61 13.57 13.03 -12.30
C VAL A 61 12.92 13.89 -13.38
N SER A 62 11.67 13.58 -13.73
CA SER A 62 10.90 14.32 -14.74
C SER A 62 10.67 15.78 -14.34
N MET A 63 10.35 16.05 -13.07
CA MET A 63 10.24 17.42 -12.55
C MET A 63 11.57 18.17 -12.62
N GLY A 64 12.68 17.48 -12.33
CA GLY A 64 14.03 18.02 -12.50
C GLY A 64 14.36 18.39 -13.95
N ASP A 65 13.91 17.60 -14.92
CA ASP A 65 14.11 17.89 -16.35
C ASP A 65 13.21 19.03 -16.85
N ILE A 66 11.99 19.17 -16.32
CA ILE A 66 11.14 20.35 -16.56
C ILE A 66 11.83 21.60 -16.01
N ARG A 67 12.44 21.53 -14.82
CA ARG A 67 13.20 22.65 -14.23
C ARG A 67 14.36 23.07 -15.13
N LYS A 68 15.16 22.11 -15.61
CA LYS A 68 16.24 22.41 -16.58
C LYS A 68 15.70 23.03 -17.87
N SER A 69 14.57 22.53 -18.37
CA SER A 69 13.92 23.08 -19.57
C SER A 69 13.48 24.54 -19.34
N ASN A 70 12.95 24.87 -18.17
CA ASN A 70 12.60 26.25 -17.81
C ASN A 70 13.84 27.16 -17.75
N ASP A 71 14.99 26.64 -17.30
CA ASP A 71 16.24 27.40 -17.27
C ASP A 71 16.76 27.65 -18.69
N GLN A 72 16.69 26.66 -19.59
CA GLN A 72 17.00 26.82 -21.02
C GLN A 72 16.08 27.84 -21.70
N ILE A 73 14.78 27.81 -21.39
CA ILE A 73 13.84 28.81 -21.91
C ILE A 73 14.20 30.21 -21.40
N SER A 74 14.67 30.34 -20.16
CA SER A 74 15.16 31.62 -19.62
C SER A 74 16.41 32.13 -20.36
N GLU A 75 17.23 31.23 -20.90
CA GLU A 75 18.34 31.60 -21.78
C GLU A 75 17.86 32.12 -23.14
N ILE A 76 16.79 31.53 -23.71
CA ILE A 76 16.16 32.02 -24.94
C ILE A 76 15.67 33.47 -24.77
N VAL A 77 15.12 33.83 -23.60
CA VAL A 77 14.71 35.22 -23.32
C VAL A 77 15.88 36.20 -23.46
N LYS A 78 17.10 35.80 -23.04
CA LYS A 78 18.30 36.64 -23.22
C LYS A 78 18.63 36.83 -24.69
N VAL A 79 18.56 35.77 -25.48
CA VAL A 79 18.79 35.83 -26.94
C VAL A 79 17.77 36.74 -27.63
N ILE A 80 16.49 36.66 -27.25
CA ILE A 80 15.44 37.55 -27.77
C ILE A 80 15.74 39.01 -27.40
N GLY A 81 16.22 39.26 -26.18
CA GLY A 81 16.68 40.59 -25.74
C GLY A 81 17.84 41.13 -26.57
N ASP A 82 18.82 40.28 -26.93
CA ASP A 82 19.92 40.66 -27.81
C ASP A 82 19.41 41.03 -29.23
N ILE A 83 18.43 40.28 -29.75
CA ILE A 83 17.80 40.59 -31.05
C ILE A 83 17.05 41.92 -30.99
N ASP A 84 16.34 42.21 -29.90
CA ASP A 84 15.66 43.51 -29.72
C ASP A 84 16.68 44.66 -29.69
N ALA A 85 17.80 44.48 -28.99
CA ALA A 85 18.89 45.47 -28.98
C ALA A 85 19.47 45.72 -30.37
N LYS A 86 19.68 44.67 -31.18
CA LYS A 86 20.12 44.82 -32.58
C LYS A 86 19.06 45.48 -33.45
N THR A 87 17.78 45.17 -33.24
CA THR A 87 16.65 45.78 -33.95
C THR A 87 16.59 47.29 -33.69
N LYS A 88 16.85 47.72 -32.45
CA LYS A 88 16.95 49.14 -32.09
C LYS A 88 18.09 49.84 -32.83
N VAL A 89 19.28 49.22 -32.89
CA VAL A 89 20.42 49.76 -33.66
C VAL A 89 20.08 49.86 -35.16
N ILE A 90 19.38 48.87 -35.72
CA ILE A 90 18.92 48.93 -37.12
C ILE A 90 17.95 50.10 -37.32
N ASN A 91 17.01 50.31 -36.41
CA ASN A 91 16.10 51.45 -36.48
C ASN A 91 16.85 52.79 -36.40
N ASP A 92 17.92 52.89 -35.61
CA ASP A 92 18.77 54.09 -35.57
C ASP A 92 19.51 54.31 -36.90
N ILE A 93 20.07 53.25 -37.51
CA ILE A 93 20.70 53.30 -38.83
C ILE A 93 19.69 53.73 -39.90
N VAL A 94 18.47 53.20 -39.84
CA VAL A 94 17.37 53.59 -40.73
C VAL A 94 17.06 55.08 -40.59
N PHE A 95 16.98 55.59 -39.37
CA PHE A 95 16.73 57.01 -39.12
C PHE A 95 17.85 57.90 -39.70
N GLN A 96 19.11 57.51 -39.50
CA GLN A 96 20.25 58.20 -40.11
C GLN A 96 20.21 58.14 -41.65
N THR A 97 19.85 56.99 -42.23
CA THR A 97 19.72 56.81 -43.68
C THR A 97 18.61 57.70 -44.25
N LYS A 98 17.48 57.81 -43.56
CA LYS A 98 16.37 58.70 -43.94
C LYS A 98 16.78 60.18 -43.91
N LEU A 99 17.55 60.60 -42.90
CA LEU A 99 18.09 61.96 -42.84
C LEU A 99 19.10 62.22 -43.97
N LEU A 100 19.98 61.25 -44.25
CA LEU A 100 20.97 61.36 -45.31
C LEU A 100 20.31 61.48 -46.69
N SER A 101 19.28 60.66 -46.94
CA SER A 101 18.54 60.67 -48.21
C SER A 101 17.75 61.97 -48.38
N PHE A 102 17.18 62.51 -47.29
CA PHE A 102 16.52 63.81 -47.32
C PHE A 102 17.51 64.93 -47.68
N ASN A 103 18.68 64.97 -47.03
CA ASN A 103 19.72 65.94 -47.35
C ASN A 103 20.19 65.83 -48.81
N ALA A 104 20.35 64.61 -49.33
CA ALA A 104 20.70 64.37 -50.73
C ALA A 104 19.60 64.85 -51.70
N SER A 105 18.33 64.64 -51.36
CA SER A 105 17.19 65.13 -52.16
C SER A 105 17.16 66.66 -52.22
N VAL A 106 17.42 67.33 -51.10
CA VAL A 106 17.52 68.81 -51.01
C VAL A 106 18.67 69.35 -51.87
N GLU A 107 19.86 68.75 -51.78
CA GLU A 107 21.03 69.21 -52.55
C GLU A 107 20.86 68.90 -54.05
N ALA A 108 20.22 67.79 -54.40
CA ALA A 108 19.87 67.47 -55.79
C ALA A 108 18.87 68.47 -56.38
N ALA A 109 17.88 68.93 -55.60
CA ALA A 109 16.97 70.00 -56.02
C ALA A 109 17.71 71.34 -56.22
N ARG A 110 18.74 71.62 -55.40
CA ARG A 110 19.58 72.81 -55.50
C ARG A 110 20.45 72.83 -56.77
N ALA A 111 20.87 71.66 -57.27
CA ALA A 111 21.62 71.50 -58.50
C ALA A 111 20.76 71.65 -59.79
N GLY A 112 19.44 71.86 -59.67
CA GLY A 112 18.55 72.08 -60.80
C GLY A 112 18.44 70.87 -61.73
N GLU A 113 18.48 71.10 -63.05
CA GLU A 113 18.32 70.01 -64.03
C GLU A 113 19.40 68.92 -63.96
N GLN A 114 20.63 69.28 -63.55
CA GLN A 114 21.74 68.33 -63.43
C GLN A 114 21.57 67.37 -62.24
N GLY A 115 20.78 67.74 -61.23
CA GLY A 115 20.50 66.93 -60.04
C GLY A 115 19.26 66.05 -60.15
N ARG A 116 18.47 66.16 -61.22
CA ARG A 116 17.14 65.53 -61.32
C ARG A 116 17.16 64.01 -61.17
N GLY A 117 18.17 63.33 -61.72
CA GLY A 117 18.36 61.88 -61.54
C GLY A 117 18.73 61.49 -60.10
N PHE A 118 19.56 62.29 -59.43
CA PHE A 118 19.94 62.07 -58.03
C PHE A 118 18.78 62.31 -57.05
N ALA A 119 17.90 63.28 -57.35
CA ALA A 119 16.73 63.58 -56.53
C ALA A 119 15.77 62.37 -56.45
N VAL A 120 15.53 61.68 -57.57
CA VAL A 120 14.67 60.49 -57.62
C VAL A 120 15.26 59.34 -56.82
N VAL A 121 16.57 59.08 -56.95
CA VAL A 121 17.25 58.04 -56.17
C VAL A 121 17.20 58.36 -54.67
N ALA A 122 17.42 59.62 -54.29
CA ALA A 122 17.37 60.04 -52.89
C ALA A 122 15.96 59.91 -52.28
N GLU A 123 14.91 60.18 -53.04
CA GLU A 123 13.52 59.97 -52.61
C GLU A 123 13.21 58.47 -52.43
N GLU A 124 13.63 57.62 -53.37
CA GLU A 124 13.42 56.17 -53.27
C GLU A 124 14.20 55.57 -52.09
N VAL A 125 15.45 55.98 -51.85
CA VAL A 125 16.23 55.59 -50.67
C VAL A 125 15.52 56.02 -49.38
N GLY A 126 14.93 57.22 -49.34
CA GLY A 126 14.16 57.70 -48.19
C GLY A 126 12.90 56.87 -47.93
N LYS A 127 12.21 56.45 -48.99
CA LYS A 127 11.05 55.57 -48.91
C LYS A 127 11.43 54.17 -48.40
N LEU A 128 12.52 53.58 -48.90
CA LEU A 128 13.05 52.31 -48.40
C LEU A 128 13.47 52.40 -46.92
N ALA A 129 14.10 53.50 -46.52
CA ALA A 129 14.45 53.75 -45.12
C ALA A 129 13.17 53.79 -44.25
N GLN A 130 12.15 54.55 -44.65
CA GLN A 130 10.88 54.59 -43.91
C GLN A 130 10.21 53.22 -43.79
N MET A 131 10.18 52.44 -44.87
CA MET A 131 9.64 51.07 -44.83
C MET A 131 10.44 50.17 -43.87
N SER A 132 11.77 50.25 -43.92
CA SER A 132 12.66 49.47 -43.04
C SER A 132 12.48 49.83 -41.57
N GLY A 133 12.23 51.10 -41.26
CA GLY A 133 12.04 51.58 -39.89
C GLY A 133 10.70 51.14 -39.31
N ASN A 134 9.66 51.10 -40.13
CA ASN A 134 8.37 50.53 -39.73
C ASN A 134 8.51 49.03 -39.44
N ALA A 135 9.19 48.28 -40.30
CA ALA A 135 9.46 46.86 -40.08
C ALA A 135 10.28 46.62 -38.80
N ALA A 136 11.32 47.43 -38.54
CA ALA A 136 12.10 47.32 -37.30
C ALA A 136 11.25 47.57 -36.05
N LYS A 137 10.32 48.53 -36.08
CA LYS A 137 9.38 48.78 -34.98
C LYS A 137 8.40 47.63 -34.77
N GLU A 138 7.85 47.07 -35.86
CA GLU A 138 6.97 45.90 -35.79
C GLU A 138 7.70 44.69 -35.19
N ILE A 139 8.93 44.43 -35.61
CA ILE A 139 9.79 43.38 -35.05
C ILE A 139 10.01 43.60 -33.55
N SER A 140 10.38 44.81 -33.12
CA SER A 140 10.58 45.12 -31.69
C SER A 140 9.30 44.92 -30.87
N GLY A 141 8.13 45.27 -31.43
CA GLY A 141 6.84 44.98 -30.81
C GLY A 141 6.59 43.48 -30.60
N LEU A 142 6.81 42.68 -31.64
CA LEU A 142 6.66 41.22 -31.59
C LEU A 142 7.66 40.56 -30.62
N LEU A 143 8.89 41.06 -30.55
CA LEU A 143 9.90 40.58 -29.62
C LEU A 143 9.51 40.88 -28.17
N SER A 144 9.01 42.10 -27.90
CA SER A 144 8.51 42.48 -26.57
C SER A 144 7.35 41.60 -26.11
N GLU A 145 6.36 41.36 -26.99
CA GLU A 145 5.24 40.45 -26.70
C GLU A 145 5.72 39.02 -26.45
N SER A 146 6.71 38.56 -27.23
CA SER A 146 7.31 37.23 -27.08
C SER A 146 8.03 37.07 -25.74
N ILE A 147 8.80 38.08 -25.30
CA ILE A 147 9.47 38.08 -23.98
C ILE A 147 8.42 37.94 -22.88
N HIS A 148 7.40 38.79 -22.87
CA HIS A 148 6.35 38.75 -21.85
C HIS A 148 5.63 37.41 -21.81
N LYS A 149 5.33 36.82 -22.97
CA LYS A 149 4.67 35.52 -23.05
C LYS A 149 5.55 34.40 -22.49
N VAL A 150 6.84 34.38 -22.83
CA VAL A 150 7.78 33.37 -22.35
C VAL A 150 8.03 33.52 -20.85
N GLU A 151 8.22 34.73 -20.34
CA GLU A 151 8.38 34.99 -18.90
C GLU A 151 7.18 34.51 -18.09
N SER A 152 5.96 34.77 -18.58
CA SER A 152 4.72 34.29 -17.95
C SER A 152 4.66 32.76 -17.88
N ILE A 153 5.02 32.07 -18.97
CA ILE A 153 5.06 30.60 -19.03
C ILE A 153 6.09 30.05 -18.03
N VAL A 154 7.29 30.62 -18.00
CA VAL A 154 8.35 30.17 -17.09
C VAL A 154 7.94 30.40 -15.63
N HIS A 155 7.33 31.54 -15.32
CA HIS A 155 6.85 31.85 -13.97
C HIS A 155 5.80 30.84 -13.49
N ASP A 156 4.76 30.57 -14.30
CA ASP A 156 3.72 29.60 -13.98
C ASP A 156 4.28 28.17 -13.84
N SER A 157 5.18 27.78 -14.76
CA SER A 157 5.85 26.48 -14.74
C SER A 157 6.68 26.28 -13.46
N LYS A 158 7.46 27.30 -13.03
CA LYS A 158 8.27 27.21 -11.81
C LYS A 158 7.42 26.97 -10.55
N GLY A 159 6.29 27.67 -10.43
CA GLY A 159 5.37 27.47 -9.29
C GLY A 159 4.82 26.05 -9.26
N LYS A 160 4.38 25.52 -10.41
CA LYS A 160 3.85 24.16 -10.52
C LYS A 160 4.89 23.07 -10.25
N VAL A 161 6.11 23.24 -10.77
CA VAL A 161 7.21 22.30 -10.51
C VAL A 161 7.55 22.25 -9.03
N SER A 162 7.66 23.41 -8.35
CA SER A 162 7.97 23.44 -6.92
C SER A 162 6.90 22.74 -6.07
N SER A 163 5.61 22.97 -6.36
CA SER A 163 4.53 22.25 -5.68
C SER A 163 4.54 20.75 -5.99
N GLY A 164 4.80 20.39 -7.25
CA GLY A 164 4.92 19.00 -7.69
C GLY A 164 6.06 18.25 -7.00
N GLU A 165 7.23 18.88 -6.84
CA GLU A 165 8.36 18.32 -6.09
C GLU A 165 7.97 18.04 -4.62
N ALA A 166 7.29 18.99 -3.97
CA ALA A 166 6.84 18.82 -2.59
C ALA A 166 5.85 17.64 -2.43
N TRP A 167 4.84 17.54 -3.28
CA TRP A 167 3.88 16.43 -3.25
C TRP A 167 4.52 15.08 -3.55
N THR A 168 5.50 15.06 -4.45
CA THR A 168 6.21 13.83 -4.81
C THR A 168 7.07 13.34 -3.64
N GLN A 169 7.72 14.26 -2.92
CA GLN A 169 8.48 13.93 -1.71
C GLN A 169 7.58 13.42 -0.59
N GLU A 170 6.42 14.05 -0.37
CA GLU A 170 5.42 13.61 0.60
C GLU A 170 4.88 12.21 0.26
N CYS A 171 4.52 11.97 -0.99
CA CYS A 171 4.13 10.63 -1.48
C CYS A 171 5.24 9.59 -1.26
N GLY A 172 6.50 9.96 -1.49
CA GLY A 172 7.64 9.10 -1.22
C GLY A 172 7.71 8.64 0.24
N GLY A 173 7.53 9.57 1.17
CA GLY A 173 7.51 9.27 2.61
C GLY A 173 6.33 8.40 3.04
N ILE A 174 5.13 8.66 2.51
CA ILE A 174 3.93 7.84 2.79
C ILE A 174 4.14 6.40 2.31
N LEU A 175 4.73 6.20 1.12
CA LEU A 175 5.01 4.86 0.60
C LEU A 175 6.03 4.12 1.47
N GLU A 176 7.03 4.81 2.01
CA GLU A 176 7.99 4.22 2.95
C GLU A 176 7.32 3.80 4.27
N GLU A 177 6.41 4.63 4.80
CA GLU A 177 5.60 4.30 5.97
C GLU A 177 4.71 3.06 5.71
N ILE A 178 4.08 2.99 4.53
CA ILE A 178 3.27 1.84 4.11
C ILE A 178 4.12 0.57 4.09
N VAL A 179 5.33 0.60 3.52
CA VAL A 179 6.24 -0.55 3.51
C VAL A 179 6.58 -0.99 4.94
N GLY A 180 6.87 -0.04 5.83
CA GLY A 180 7.11 -0.33 7.25
C GLY A 180 5.91 -0.99 7.94
N ASN A 181 4.71 -0.45 7.74
CA ASN A 181 3.47 -0.98 8.30
C ASN A 181 3.16 -2.39 7.79
N VAL A 182 3.30 -2.62 6.49
CA VAL A 182 3.11 -3.94 5.85
C VAL A 182 4.13 -4.96 6.35
N SER A 183 5.39 -4.57 6.54
CA SER A 183 6.41 -5.43 7.13
C SER A 183 6.05 -5.86 8.57
N ARG A 184 5.44 -4.95 9.33
CA ARG A 184 4.95 -5.26 10.68
C ARG A 184 3.77 -6.23 10.65
N VAL A 185 2.82 -6.05 9.73
CA VAL A 185 1.71 -7.00 9.52
C VAL A 185 2.22 -8.40 9.14
N SER A 186 3.21 -8.49 8.25
CA SER A 186 3.84 -9.77 7.88
C SER A 186 4.51 -10.46 9.07
N THR A 187 5.19 -9.68 9.92
CA THR A 187 5.80 -10.20 11.16
C THR A 187 4.73 -10.76 12.11
N MET A 188 3.65 -10.01 12.34
CA MET A 188 2.53 -10.45 13.18
C MET A 188 1.86 -11.72 12.62
N ALA A 189 1.71 -11.83 11.29
CA ALA A 189 1.19 -13.03 10.66
C ALA A 189 2.11 -14.25 10.90
N SER A 190 3.43 -14.06 10.84
CA SER A 190 4.40 -15.11 11.17
C SER A 190 4.28 -15.54 12.63
N GLU A 191 4.12 -14.60 13.57
CA GLU A 191 3.90 -14.91 14.99
C GLU A 191 2.61 -15.69 15.23
N ILE A 192 1.51 -15.30 14.55
CA ILE A 192 0.23 -16.03 14.61
C ILE A 192 0.39 -17.45 14.06
N SER A 193 1.12 -17.63 12.97
CA SER A 193 1.38 -18.96 12.41
C SER A 193 2.16 -19.85 13.37
N LEU A 194 3.17 -19.31 14.05
CA LEU A 194 3.94 -20.04 15.06
C LEU A 194 3.08 -20.41 16.27
N ALA A 195 2.31 -19.45 16.80
CA ALA A 195 1.40 -19.68 17.91
C ALA A 195 0.31 -20.72 17.55
N SER A 196 -0.19 -20.69 16.31
CA SER A 196 -1.19 -21.65 15.83
C SER A 196 -0.60 -23.07 15.69
N ASP A 197 0.65 -23.21 15.25
CA ASP A 197 1.33 -24.52 15.20
C ASP A 197 1.50 -25.10 16.62
N GLU A 198 1.87 -24.27 17.58
CA GLU A 198 1.97 -24.67 19.00
C GLU A 198 0.61 -25.03 19.60
N GLN A 199 -0.44 -24.25 19.31
CA GLN A 199 -1.82 -24.59 19.69
C GLN A 199 -2.26 -25.92 19.08
N SER A 200 -1.92 -26.20 17.82
CA SER A 200 -2.27 -27.46 17.15
C SER A 200 -1.65 -28.65 17.87
N ARG A 201 -0.37 -28.56 18.24
CA ARG A 201 0.32 -29.57 19.07
C ARG A 201 -0.34 -29.73 20.44
N GLY A 202 -0.69 -28.63 21.11
CA GLY A 202 -1.39 -28.65 22.38
C GLY A 202 -2.75 -29.36 22.29
N VAL A 203 -3.53 -29.09 21.24
CA VAL A 203 -4.81 -29.76 20.99
C VAL A 203 -4.62 -31.26 20.73
N GLN A 204 -3.57 -31.67 20.01
CA GLN A 204 -3.25 -33.09 19.79
C GLN A 204 -2.93 -33.82 21.10
N GLU A 205 -2.14 -33.21 21.98
CA GLU A 205 -1.83 -33.80 23.29
C GLU A 205 -3.09 -33.91 24.18
N ILE A 206 -3.96 -32.89 24.18
CA ILE A 206 -5.23 -32.95 24.91
C ILE A 206 -6.14 -34.04 24.33
N SER A 207 -6.24 -34.16 23.02
CA SER A 207 -7.03 -35.19 22.34
C SER A 207 -6.56 -36.60 22.72
N LYS A 208 -5.24 -36.81 22.80
CA LYS A 208 -4.66 -38.06 23.30
C LYS A 208 -5.03 -38.33 24.76
N ALA A 209 -4.91 -37.34 25.64
CA ALA A 209 -5.32 -37.47 27.04
C ALA A 209 -6.82 -37.78 27.20
N MET A 210 -7.68 -37.20 26.36
CA MET A 210 -9.12 -37.52 26.34
C MET A 210 -9.39 -38.97 25.92
N THR A 211 -8.63 -39.48 24.96
CA THR A 211 -8.71 -40.90 24.54
C THR A 211 -8.32 -41.83 25.70
N GLU A 212 -7.30 -41.48 26.48
CA GLU A 212 -6.91 -42.23 27.68
C GLU A 212 -7.98 -42.16 28.78
N LEU A 213 -8.60 -41.00 28.98
CA LEU A 213 -9.72 -40.83 29.92
C LEU A 213 -10.95 -41.65 29.51
N ASP A 214 -11.26 -41.73 28.22
CA ASP A 214 -12.34 -42.57 27.71
C ASP A 214 -12.07 -44.06 28.02
N GLN A 215 -10.83 -44.54 27.79
CA GLN A 215 -10.46 -45.91 28.14
C GLN A 215 -10.62 -46.20 29.64
N VAL A 216 -10.23 -45.26 30.52
CA VAL A 216 -10.42 -45.40 31.97
C VAL A 216 -11.91 -45.39 32.33
N THR A 217 -12.71 -44.55 31.67
CA THR A 217 -14.17 -44.47 31.87
C THR A 217 -14.85 -45.79 31.48
N GLN A 218 -14.52 -46.37 30.32
CA GLN A 218 -15.00 -47.69 29.91
C GLN A 218 -14.57 -48.80 30.86
N LYS A 219 -13.34 -48.74 31.38
CA LYS A 219 -12.85 -49.68 32.40
C LYS A 219 -13.60 -49.54 33.72
N ASN A 220 -13.95 -48.33 34.13
CA ASN A 220 -14.77 -48.08 35.31
C ASN A 220 -16.18 -48.62 35.15
N ALA A 221 -16.79 -48.48 33.97
CA ALA A 221 -18.10 -49.06 33.67
C ALA A 221 -18.07 -50.58 33.81
N THR A 222 -17.10 -51.22 33.14
CA THR A 222 -16.90 -52.69 33.20
C THR A 222 -16.64 -53.16 34.63
N THR A 223 -15.84 -52.42 35.40
CA THR A 223 -15.51 -52.77 36.78
C THR A 223 -16.72 -52.61 37.69
N SER A 224 -17.51 -51.55 37.52
CA SER A 224 -18.76 -51.33 38.25
C SER A 224 -19.75 -52.47 38.00
N GLU A 225 -19.85 -52.94 36.76
CA GLU A 225 -20.73 -54.06 36.40
C GLU A 225 -20.25 -55.38 37.03
N LYS A 226 -18.93 -55.68 36.95
CA LYS A 226 -18.34 -56.83 37.65
C LYS A 226 -18.57 -56.79 39.16
N CYS A 227 -18.42 -55.63 39.79
CA CYS A 227 -18.70 -55.44 41.21
C CYS A 227 -20.17 -55.68 41.55
N ALA A 228 -21.10 -55.23 40.70
CA ALA A 228 -22.53 -55.48 40.89
C ALA A 228 -22.85 -56.98 40.84
N VAL A 229 -22.31 -57.70 39.85
CA VAL A 229 -22.44 -59.16 39.73
C VAL A 229 -21.84 -59.89 40.94
N ALA A 230 -20.65 -59.48 41.38
CA ALA A 230 -20.00 -60.08 42.55
C ALA A 230 -20.79 -59.83 43.84
N ALA A 231 -21.35 -58.64 44.02
CA ALA A 231 -22.21 -58.31 45.17
C ALA A 231 -23.50 -59.13 45.16
N GLU A 232 -24.11 -59.36 43.99
CA GLU A 232 -25.29 -60.19 43.83
C GLU A 232 -24.99 -61.67 44.16
N GLN A 233 -23.88 -62.20 43.65
CA GLN A 233 -23.40 -63.55 44.01
C GLN A 233 -23.13 -63.68 45.51
N LEU A 234 -22.48 -62.69 46.14
CA LEU A 234 -22.20 -62.70 47.57
C LEU A 234 -23.49 -62.63 48.42
N SER A 235 -24.47 -61.84 47.98
CA SER A 235 -25.81 -61.77 48.58
C SER A 235 -26.50 -63.13 48.52
N GLN A 236 -26.46 -63.80 47.35
CA GLN A 236 -27.06 -65.11 47.13
C GLN A 236 -26.38 -66.20 47.97
N GLN A 237 -25.05 -66.17 48.08
CA GLN A 237 -24.28 -67.04 48.97
C GLN A 237 -24.62 -66.80 50.45
N SER A 238 -24.75 -65.53 50.86
CA SER A 238 -25.13 -65.17 52.24
C SER A 238 -26.54 -65.63 52.59
N GLN A 239 -27.51 -65.49 51.67
CA GLN A 239 -28.85 -66.03 51.84
C GLN A 239 -28.85 -67.56 51.95
N THR A 240 -28.04 -68.23 51.13
CA THR A 240 -27.88 -69.69 51.17
C THR A 240 -27.28 -70.12 52.51
N LEU A 241 -26.23 -69.43 52.97
CA LEU A 241 -25.60 -69.67 54.27
C LEU A 241 -26.60 -69.49 55.41
N ASN A 242 -27.39 -68.41 55.39
CA ASN A 242 -28.40 -68.15 56.42
C ASN A 242 -29.47 -69.25 56.45
N LYS A 243 -29.94 -69.73 55.29
CA LYS A 243 -30.85 -70.88 55.20
C LYS A 243 -30.25 -72.15 55.79
N THR A 244 -28.98 -72.46 55.49
CA THR A 244 -28.30 -73.62 56.10
C THR A 244 -28.15 -73.49 57.62
N VAL A 245 -27.89 -72.29 58.13
CA VAL A 245 -27.82 -72.03 59.58
C VAL A 245 -29.20 -72.19 60.22
N GLU A 246 -30.26 -71.65 59.62
CA GLU A 246 -31.64 -71.85 60.10
C GLU A 246 -32.04 -73.34 60.14
N GLN A 247 -31.70 -74.10 59.10
CA GLN A 247 -31.91 -75.54 59.07
C GLN A 247 -31.13 -76.24 60.19
N LEU A 248 -29.86 -75.89 60.39
CA LEU A 248 -29.03 -76.46 61.45
C LEU A 248 -29.59 -76.12 62.83
N VAL A 249 -30.02 -74.87 63.05
CA VAL A 249 -30.67 -74.44 64.30
C VAL A 249 -31.96 -75.20 64.51
N HIS A 250 -32.81 -75.40 63.49
CA HIS A 250 -34.03 -76.19 63.60
C HIS A 250 -33.75 -77.66 63.94
N VAL A 251 -32.66 -78.24 63.42
CA VAL A 251 -32.22 -79.59 63.78
C VAL A 251 -31.72 -79.65 65.24
N LEU A 252 -30.91 -78.67 65.67
CA LEU A 252 -30.36 -78.58 67.02
C LEU A 252 -31.39 -78.21 68.09
N SER A 253 -32.40 -77.42 67.73
CA SER A 253 -33.54 -77.04 68.59
C SER A 253 -34.71 -78.01 68.49
N GLY A 254 -34.62 -79.03 67.63
CA GLY A 254 -35.57 -80.12 67.58
C GLY A 254 -35.75 -80.75 68.97
N HIS A 255 -36.99 -81.08 69.34
CA HIS A 255 -37.32 -81.77 70.60
C HIS A 255 -37.23 -80.91 71.89
N LYS A 256 -37.84 -79.72 71.91
CA LYS A 256 -38.72 -79.39 73.05
C LYS A 256 -40.14 -79.85 72.74
N SER A 257 -40.30 -81.17 72.64
CA SER A 257 -41.58 -81.82 72.89
C SER A 257 -41.50 -82.39 74.30
N ALA A 258 -42.02 -81.62 75.25
CA ALA A 258 -42.71 -82.09 76.45
C ALA A 258 -43.54 -80.92 76.95
#